data_AF-A0A9W9DI70-F1
#
_entry.id   AF-A0A9W9DI70-F1
#
_cell.length_a   1.000
_cell.length_b   1.000
_cell.length_c   1.000
_cell.angle_alpha   90.00
_cell.angle_beta   90.00
_cell.angle_gamma   90.00
#
_symmetry.space_group_name_H-M   'P 1'
#
loop_
_entity.id
_entity.type
_entity.pdbx_description
1 polymer ?
#
loop_
_entity_poly.entity_id
_entity_poly.type
_entity_poly.pdbx_seq_one_letter_code
_entity_poly.pdbx_strand_id
1 'polypeptide(L)' 'MSTLRVTNNTAQDIYVSVTATGGDFDKGGNENWFTLKANGGSDTWGSRTQWQVIRFTRSQTPGALVETILGVPGSTVNIY' A
#
# COMPACT_ATOMS: atom_id res chain seq x y z
N MET A 1 1.83 -4.54 -18.10
CA MET A 1 1.37 -3.81 -16.90
C MET A 1 1.16 -4.86 -15.81
N SER A 2 1.63 -4.59 -14.60
CA SER A 2 1.65 -5.57 -13.51
C SER A 2 0.83 -5.10 -12.32
N THR A 3 0.42 -6.06 -11.49
CA THR A 3 -0.30 -5.83 -10.24
C THR A 3 0.66 -5.80 -9.07
N LEU A 4 0.46 -4.87 -8.14
CA LEU A 4 1.10 -4.85 -6.83
C LEU A 4 0.08 -5.32 -5.79
N ARG A 5 0.41 -6.33 -5.00
CA ARG A 5 -0.44 -6.79 -3.90
C ARG A 5 0.17 -6.36 -2.56
N VAL A 6 -0.65 -5.87 -1.63
CA VAL A 6 -0.22 -5.59 -0.26
C VAL A 6 -1.05 -6.42 0.70
N THR A 7 -0.40 -7.11 1.64
CA THR A 7 -1.01 -8.01 2.63
C THR A 7 -0.64 -7.57 4.03
N ASN A 8 -1.63 -7.44 4.90
CA ASN A 8 -1.48 -7.18 6.33
C ASN A 8 -1.46 -8.50 7.11
N ASN A 9 -0.27 -8.93 7.55
CA ASN A 9 -0.10 -10.09 8.43
C ASN A 9 -0.02 -9.70 9.91
N THR A 10 -0.28 -8.44 10.25
CA THR A 10 -0.26 -7.98 11.64
C THR A 10 -1.53 -8.41 12.37
N ALA A 11 -1.51 -8.35 13.71
CA ALA A 11 -2.66 -8.68 14.56
C ALA A 11 -3.76 -7.60 14.59
N GLN A 12 -3.57 -6.47 13.91
CA GLN A 12 -4.52 -5.35 13.91
C GLN A 12 -4.80 -4.85 12.49
N ASP A 13 -5.92 -4.16 12.31
CA ASP A 13 -6.21 -3.49 11.05
C ASP A 13 -5.16 -2.40 10.80
N ILE A 14 -4.77 -2.23 9.54
CA ILE A 14 -3.86 -1.15 9.13
C ILE A 14 -4.51 -0.32 8.03
N TYR A 15 -4.08 0.93 7.94
CA TYR A 15 -4.45 1.84 6.87
C TYR A 15 -3.27 1.92 5.90
N VAL A 16 -3.51 1.69 4.62
CA VAL A 16 -2.48 1.70 3.56
C VAL A 16 -2.83 2.73 2.49
N SER A 17 -1.84 3.49 2.05
CA SER A 17 -1.91 4.39 0.90
C SER A 17 -0.83 4.00 -0.10
N VAL A 18 -1.18 3.91 -1.37
CA VAL A 18 -0.26 3.51 -2.45
C VAL A 18 -0.19 4.62 -3.48
N THR A 19 0.92 5.35 -3.47
CA THR A 19 1.17 6.46 -4.38
C THR A 19 1.93 5.97 -5.59
N ALA A 20 1.40 6.31 -6.77
CA ALA A 20 2.05 6.05 -8.03
C ALA A 20 3.17 7.04 -8.29
N THR A 21 4.28 6.55 -8.83
CA THR A 21 5.45 7.38 -9.11
C THR A 21 5.77 7.42 -10.61
N GLY A 22 6.52 8.43 -11.03
CA GLY A 22 7.01 8.57 -12.40
C GLY A 22 5.90 8.50 -13.44
N GLY A 23 6.08 7.65 -14.45
CA GLY A 23 5.11 7.47 -15.55
C GLY A 23 3.78 6.78 -15.17
N ASP A 24 3.58 6.43 -13.90
CA ASP A 24 2.30 5.91 -13.39
C ASP A 24 1.47 6.96 -12.64
N PHE A 25 1.91 8.22 -12.58
CA PHE A 25 1.25 9.28 -11.79
C PHE A 25 -0.27 9.41 -12.08
N ASP A 26 -0.67 9.28 -13.35
CA ASP A 26 -2.08 9.37 -13.77
C ASP A 26 -2.86 8.05 -13.63
N LYS A 27 -2.21 6.96 -13.22
CA LYS A 27 -2.82 5.61 -13.17
C LYS A 27 -3.40 5.27 -11.80
N GLY A 28 -3.90 6.27 -11.09
CA GLY A 28 -4.58 6.08 -9.82
C GLY A 28 -3.64 5.79 -8.65
N GLY A 29 -2.52 6.52 -8.57
CA GLY A 29 -1.83 6.70 -7.29
C GLY A 29 -2.69 7.53 -6.37
N ASN A 30 -3.74 6.93 -5.82
CA ASN A 30 -4.68 7.64 -4.98
C ASN A 30 -4.10 7.71 -3.57
N GLU A 31 -3.86 8.92 -3.07
CA GLU A 31 -3.37 9.13 -1.70
C GLU A 31 -4.40 8.72 -0.63
N ASN A 32 -5.59 8.30 -1.04
CA ASN A 32 -6.58 7.68 -0.17
C ASN A 32 -5.99 6.52 0.63
N TRP A 33 -6.47 6.42 1.87
CA TRP A 33 -6.12 5.37 2.81
C TRP A 33 -7.17 4.26 2.76
N PHE A 34 -6.71 3.03 2.55
CA PHE A 34 -7.52 1.83 2.50
C PHE A 34 -7.28 1.00 3.75
N THR A 35 -8.34 0.44 4.35
CA THR A 35 -8.18 -0.44 5.50
C THR A 35 -7.90 -1.86 5.04
N LEU A 36 -6.77 -2.43 5.46
CA LEU A 36 -6.48 -3.86 5.32
C LEU A 36 -6.74 -4.55 6.65
N LYS A 37 -7.63 -5.55 6.64
CA LYS A 37 -7.96 -6.32 7.84
C LYS A 37 -6.76 -7.07 8.40
N ALA A 38 -6.72 -7.19 9.72
CA ALA A 38 -5.75 -8.02 10.43
C ALA A 38 -5.70 -9.46 9.90
N ASN A 39 -4.61 -10.17 10.16
CA ASN A 39 -4.47 -11.61 9.94
C ASN A 39 -4.66 -12.06 8.47
N GLY A 40 -4.02 -11.36 7.54
CA GLY A 40 -3.92 -11.74 6.13
C GLY A 40 -4.82 -10.94 5.17
N GLY A 41 -5.46 -9.86 5.63
CA GLY A 41 -6.22 -8.97 4.75
C GLY A 41 -5.32 -8.36 3.68
N SER A 42 -5.79 -8.30 2.44
CA SER A 42 -4.98 -7.83 1.31
C SER A 42 -5.79 -7.05 0.29
N ASP A 43 -5.11 -6.17 -0.45
CA ASP A 43 -5.68 -5.50 -1.62
C ASP A 43 -4.64 -5.43 -2.76
N THR A 44 -5.09 -5.09 -3.96
CA THR A 44 -4.30 -5.11 -5.19
C THR A 44 -4.43 -3.80 -5.96
N TRP A 45 -3.27 -3.24 -6.33
CA TRP A 45 -3.17 -2.05 -7.17
C TRP A 45 -2.64 -2.45 -8.55
N GLY A 46 -3.51 -2.37 -9.55
CA GLY A 46 -3.23 -2.76 -10.93
C GLY A 46 -2.52 -1.68 -11.77
N SER A 47 -2.27 -2.02 -13.04
CA SER A 47 -1.79 -1.10 -14.08
C SER A 47 -0.47 -0.40 -13.79
N ARG A 48 0.40 -0.99 -12.97
CA ARG A 48 1.69 -0.41 -12.59
C ARG A 48 2.80 -0.89 -13.51
N THR A 49 3.68 0.03 -13.89
CA THR A 49 4.92 -0.26 -14.61
C THR A 49 6.15 0.31 -13.90
N GLN A 50 5.96 1.14 -12.89
CA GLN A 50 7.02 1.75 -12.08
C GLN A 50 6.90 1.31 -10.62
N TRP A 51 7.95 1.53 -9.83
CA TRP A 51 7.90 1.29 -8.40
C TRP A 51 6.91 2.24 -7.72
N GLN A 52 6.27 1.77 -6.66
CA GLN A 52 5.22 2.49 -5.95
C GLN A 52 5.68 2.80 -4.54
N VAL A 53 5.27 3.95 -4.01
CA VAL A 53 5.48 4.27 -2.59
C VAL A 53 4.27 3.76 -1.82
N ILE A 54 4.48 2.82 -0.92
CA ILE A 54 3.45 2.30 -0.03
C ILE A 54 3.67 2.92 1.34
N ARG A 55 2.66 3.60 1.85
CA ARG A 55 2.63 4.14 3.22
C ARG A 55 1.63 3.34 4.02
N PHE A 56 1.93 3.03 5.27
CA PHE A 56 0.97 2.41 6.16
C PHE A 56 1.05 2.95 7.58
N THR A 57 -0.09 2.92 8.28
CA THR A 57 -0.20 3.29 9.70
C THR A 57 -1.23 2.40 10.38
N ARG A 58 -1.08 2.23 11.69
CA ARG A 58 -2.05 1.54 12.56
C ARG A 58 -3.10 2.50 13.14
N SER A 59 -2.94 3.80 12.95
CA SER A 59 -3.89 4.82 13.40
C SER A 59 -3.89 6.03 12.47
N GLN A 60 -5.07 6.59 12.21
CA GLN A 60 -5.24 7.85 11.47
C GLN A 60 -5.30 9.08 12.40
N THR A 61 -4.97 8.93 13.68
CA THR A 61 -4.84 10.05 14.61
C THR A 61 -3.60 10.89 14.28
N PRO A 62 -3.68 12.24 14.36
CA PRO A 62 -2.51 13.10 14.19
C PRO A 62 -1.35 12.68 15.12
N GLY A 63 -0.13 12.66 14.59
CA GLY A 63 1.07 12.25 15.32
C GLY A 63 1.33 10.74 15.35
N ALA A 64 0.45 9.91 14.77
CA ALA A 64 0.74 8.50 14.57
C ALA A 64 1.91 8.29 13.60
N LEU A 65 2.71 7.25 13.84
CA LEU A 65 3.81 6.88 12.96
C LEU A 65 3.29 6.34 11.64
N VAL A 66 3.82 6.88 10.54
CA VAL A 66 3.60 6.38 9.19
C VAL A 66 4.88 5.71 8.70
N GLU A 67 4.78 4.44 8.40
CA GLU A 67 5.89 3.67 7.82
C GLU A 67 5.80 3.71 6.30
N THR A 68 6.96 3.70 5.64
CA THR A 68 7.05 3.77 4.17
C THR A 68 7.90 2.62 3.65
N ILE A 69 7.37 1.91 2.67
CA ILE A 69 8.04 0.79 2.00
C ILE A 69 7.88 0.93 0.48
N LEU A 70 8.81 0.32 -0.25
CA LEU A 70 8.85 0.36 -1.70
C LEU A 70 8.13 -0.86 -2.28
N GLY A 71 7.10 -0.61 -3.10
CA GLY A 71 6.35 -1.65 -3.82
C GLY A 71 6.86 -1.84 -5.24
N VAL A 72 7.18 -3.08 -5.61
CA VAL A 72 7.63 -3.43 -6.96
C VAL A 72 6.44 -4.02 -7.75
N PRO A 73 6.14 -3.56 -8.97
CA PRO A 73 5.07 -4.15 -9.77
C PRO A 73 5.30 -5.65 -10.01
N GLY A 74 4.25 -6.45 -9.85
CA GLY A 74 4.31 -7.91 -9.96
C GLY A 74 4.70 -8.63 -8.67
N SER A 75 4.97 -7.90 -7.58
CA SER A 75 5.30 -8.49 -6.29
C SER A 75 4.15 -8.39 -5.27
N THR A 76 4.27 -9.20 -4.21
CA THR A 76 3.46 -9.07 -3.00
C THR A 76 4.31 -8.45 -1.89
N VAL A 77 3.78 -7.41 -1.28
CA VAL A 77 4.34 -6.74 -0.11
C VAL A 77 3.61 -7.25 1.12
N ASN A 78 4.37 -7.80 2.07
CA ASN A 78 3.85 -8.35 3.32
C ASN A 78 4.24 -7.42 4.48
N ILE A 79 3.25 -6.96 5.24
CA ILE A 79 3.42 -6.10 6.42
C ILE A 79 3.21 -6.96 7.67
N TYR A 80 4.10 -6.84 8.65
CA TYR A 80 4.11 -7.63 9.90
C TYR A 80 4.00 -6.72 11.14
#